data_AF-F2UB72-F1
#
_entry.id   AF-F2UB72-F1
#
_cell.length_a   1.000
_cell.length_b   1.000
_cell.length_c   1.000
_cell.angle_alpha   90.00
_cell.angle_beta   90.00
_cell.angle_gamma   90.00
#
_symmetry.space_group_name_H-M   'P 1'
#
loop_
_entity.id
_entity.type
_entity.pdbx_description
1 polymer ?
#
loop_
_entity_poly.entity_id
_entity_poly.type
_entity_poly.pdbx_seq_one_letter_code
_entity_poly.pdbx_strand_id
1 'polypeptide(L)'
;MEDIVTYETMAGFLGRTTPQLYRLNTNVTGPESYAIWLRFMMKNYGVTVNSTFLNDLPAAVRFFAPQMRGFVTFNASTESLNAAITYCAASDDFVVAAGSDAMISTLRDAGVHLLQDLTTATVASVYSKMKGTLRLRGASFQPPSKGGNLAEYAVFARIPTLEYQGNTGGALVTSVIKDIQSRGNNGFALGWGPEEQYVTTLGDYGMYVHASDWAMDVGVLSNLHVHSNVAPKASLHMNQRHQHQRTSPAAKQSHTVSFLMSDGDNIQWLLNNWATAPQWFGSPDRGKVPMGWTVSPGLVPLAPAVIEYAIAAATANDSFVAGPSGLGYIYPSTFRAATKLMAAGVDVVHPTEFVHRIRTNVVKRCPMPVGSYMDSCSDCTLDDDCMLTCNCQGRGGTDKATCNVSCCSDLSNNEGQLWCNGHQCPSSC
;
A
#
# COMPACT_ATOMS: atom_id res chain seq x y z
N MET A 1 -3.20 11.01 -26.39
CA MET A 1 -3.89 10.13 -25.43
C MET A 1 -3.99 8.72 -25.99
N GLU A 2 -4.54 8.52 -27.19
CA GLU A 2 -4.75 7.20 -27.81
C GLU A 2 -3.48 6.36 -27.88
N ASP A 3 -2.43 6.88 -28.49
CA ASP A 3 -1.16 6.16 -28.63
C ASP A 3 -0.50 5.88 -27.28
N ILE A 4 -0.72 6.75 -26.29
CA ILE A 4 -0.23 6.53 -24.93
C ILE A 4 -0.92 5.29 -24.33
N VAL A 5 -2.21 5.06 -24.57
CA VAL A 5 -2.88 3.83 -24.10
C VAL A 5 -2.30 2.58 -24.76
N THR A 6 -1.88 2.66 -26.02
CA THR A 6 -1.13 1.57 -26.67
C THR A 6 0.20 1.30 -25.96
N TYR A 7 0.96 2.36 -25.64
CA TYR A 7 2.16 2.23 -24.83
C TYR A 7 1.87 1.59 -23.47
N GLU A 8 0.88 2.10 -22.73
CA GLU A 8 0.57 1.64 -21.38
C GLU A 8 0.14 0.17 -21.34
N THR A 9 -0.75 -0.25 -22.25
CA THR A 9 -1.17 -1.66 -22.34
C THR A 9 -0.03 -2.59 -22.76
N MET A 10 0.86 -2.12 -23.65
CA MET A 10 2.07 -2.82 -24.03
C MET A 10 3.05 -2.98 -22.86
N ALA A 11 3.35 -1.89 -22.15
CA ALA A 11 4.23 -1.86 -21.00
C ALA A 11 3.70 -2.77 -19.87
N GLY A 12 2.40 -2.70 -19.59
CA GLY A 12 1.79 -3.47 -18.52
C GLY A 12 1.84 -4.97 -18.78
N PHE A 13 1.64 -5.41 -20.02
CA PHE A 13 1.75 -6.83 -20.36
C PHE A 13 3.19 -7.34 -20.22
N LEU A 14 4.17 -6.62 -20.79
CA LEU A 14 5.59 -6.96 -20.70
C LEU A 14 6.05 -7.04 -19.23
N GLY A 15 5.60 -6.07 -18.42
CA GLY A 15 5.90 -5.97 -16.99
C GLY A 15 5.48 -7.18 -16.15
N ARG A 16 4.53 -8.01 -16.62
CA ARG A 16 4.11 -9.25 -15.93
C ARG A 16 5.25 -10.25 -15.77
N THR A 17 6.18 -10.27 -16.71
CA THR A 17 7.36 -11.14 -16.66
C THR A 17 8.58 -10.36 -16.24
N THR A 18 8.92 -9.29 -16.97
CA THR A 18 10.06 -8.42 -16.66
C THR A 18 9.77 -7.03 -17.23
N PRO A 19 9.88 -5.95 -16.44
CA PRO A 19 9.72 -4.60 -16.95
C PRO A 19 10.70 -4.28 -18.09
N GLN A 20 10.18 -3.84 -19.24
CA GLN A 20 10.97 -3.56 -20.46
C GLN A 20 10.77 -2.17 -21.03
N LEU A 21 9.76 -1.44 -20.57
CA LEU A 21 9.42 -0.10 -21.01
C LEU A 21 9.32 0.81 -19.78
N TYR A 22 9.77 2.05 -19.92
CA TYR A 22 9.67 3.08 -18.90
C TYR A 22 9.40 4.42 -19.58
N ARG A 23 8.41 5.17 -19.09
CA ARG A 23 7.97 6.41 -19.70
C ARG A 23 8.65 7.60 -19.04
N LEU A 24 8.98 8.59 -19.85
CA LEU A 24 9.52 9.86 -19.39
C LEU A 24 8.73 10.99 -20.04
N ASN A 25 8.53 12.08 -19.32
CA ASN A 25 7.96 13.30 -19.89
C ASN A 25 9.02 14.12 -20.66
N THR A 26 10.31 13.89 -20.39
CA THR A 26 11.42 14.61 -21.02
C THR A 26 12.51 13.65 -21.51
N ASN A 27 13.59 13.47 -20.75
CA ASN A 27 14.68 12.56 -21.07
C ASN A 27 15.32 12.02 -19.77
N VAL A 28 16.22 11.05 -19.92
CA VAL A 28 16.86 10.34 -18.79
C VAL A 28 17.67 11.28 -17.90
N THR A 29 18.17 12.39 -18.42
CA THR A 29 18.96 13.40 -17.67
C THR A 29 18.12 14.58 -17.16
N GLY A 30 16.80 14.59 -17.43
CA GLY A 30 15.91 15.68 -17.11
C GLY A 30 15.71 15.88 -15.60
N PRO A 31 15.27 17.08 -15.17
CA PRO A 31 15.06 17.38 -13.75
C PRO A 31 13.74 16.82 -13.20
N GLU A 32 12.90 16.22 -14.07
CA GLU A 32 11.60 15.69 -13.67
C GLU A 32 11.73 14.39 -12.85
N SER A 33 10.71 14.09 -12.04
CA SER A 33 10.80 13.07 -11.01
C SER A 33 10.93 11.65 -11.55
N TYR A 34 10.27 11.27 -12.65
CA TYR A 34 10.41 9.94 -13.25
C TYR A 34 11.83 9.71 -13.79
N ALA A 35 12.47 10.74 -14.34
CA ALA A 35 13.89 10.68 -14.68
C ALA A 35 14.77 10.50 -13.43
N ILE A 36 14.42 11.10 -12.28
CA ILE A 36 15.13 10.85 -11.01
C ILE A 36 14.93 9.41 -10.54
N TRP A 37 13.70 8.89 -10.59
CA TRP A 37 13.41 7.49 -10.23
C TRP A 37 14.19 6.54 -11.11
N LEU A 38 14.20 6.75 -12.42
CA LEU A 38 14.97 5.96 -13.36
C LEU A 38 16.46 5.98 -13.03
N ARG A 39 17.06 7.17 -12.83
CA ARG A 39 18.48 7.29 -12.45
C ARG A 39 18.79 6.63 -11.11
N PHE A 40 17.87 6.73 -10.15
CA PHE A 40 18.02 6.04 -8.86
C PHE A 40 18.03 4.53 -9.04
N MET A 41 17.13 3.97 -9.87
CA MET A 41 17.10 2.55 -10.17
C MET A 41 18.31 2.09 -11.00
N MET A 42 18.80 2.91 -11.94
CA MET A 42 20.05 2.63 -12.66
C MET A 42 21.23 2.50 -11.70
N LYS A 43 21.33 3.41 -10.72
CA LYS A 43 22.42 3.43 -9.74
C LYS A 43 22.32 2.31 -8.70
N ASN A 44 21.11 2.05 -8.19
CA ASN A 44 20.93 1.20 -7.00
C ASN A 44 20.45 -0.21 -7.32
N TYR A 45 19.77 -0.41 -8.45
CA TYR A 45 19.18 -1.70 -8.86
C TYR A 45 19.80 -2.25 -10.15
N GLY A 46 20.87 -1.61 -10.68
CA GLY A 46 21.56 -2.10 -11.88
C GLY A 46 20.73 -2.02 -13.16
N VAL A 47 19.71 -1.16 -13.20
CA VAL A 47 18.87 -0.98 -14.40
C VAL A 47 19.70 -0.36 -15.53
N THR A 48 19.70 -1.00 -16.70
CA THR A 48 20.28 -0.45 -17.93
C THR A 48 19.20 0.15 -18.81
N VAL A 49 19.42 1.35 -19.33
CA VAL A 49 18.45 2.04 -20.18
C VAL A 49 18.91 2.02 -21.64
N ASN A 50 18.02 1.59 -22.51
CA ASN A 50 18.17 1.73 -23.95
C ASN A 50 17.18 2.81 -24.45
N SER A 51 17.71 3.90 -24.99
CA SER A 51 16.91 5.02 -25.50
C SER A 51 16.56 4.91 -26.99
N THR A 52 16.70 3.74 -27.61
CA THR A 52 16.45 3.51 -29.05
C THR A 52 15.07 4.03 -29.49
N PHE A 53 14.05 3.87 -28.64
CA PHE A 53 12.67 4.25 -28.95
C PHE A 53 12.23 5.58 -28.33
N LEU A 54 13.17 6.39 -27.83
CA LEU A 54 12.83 7.68 -27.25
C LEU A 54 12.19 8.56 -28.34
N ASN A 55 10.94 8.99 -28.11
CA ASN A 55 10.11 9.72 -29.07
C ASN A 55 9.69 8.95 -30.34
N ASP A 56 9.83 7.61 -30.38
CA ASP A 56 9.40 6.77 -31.51
C ASP A 56 8.63 5.53 -31.03
N LEU A 57 7.41 5.78 -30.54
CA LEU A 57 6.51 4.70 -30.13
C LEU A 57 6.15 3.75 -31.29
N PRO A 58 5.90 4.20 -32.54
CA PRO A 58 5.68 3.27 -33.66
C PRO A 58 6.84 2.28 -33.88
N ALA A 59 8.09 2.71 -33.72
CA ALA A 59 9.23 1.79 -33.77
C ALA A 59 9.24 0.80 -32.61
N ALA A 60 8.92 1.22 -31.38
CA ALA A 60 8.77 0.30 -30.26
C ALA A 60 7.68 -0.74 -30.51
N VAL A 61 6.53 -0.33 -31.03
CA VAL A 61 5.43 -1.24 -31.38
C VAL A 61 5.88 -2.26 -32.42
N ARG A 62 6.57 -1.84 -33.49
CA ARG A 62 7.14 -2.76 -34.49
C ARG A 62 8.14 -3.74 -33.89
N PHE A 63 8.94 -3.30 -32.92
CA PHE A 63 9.91 -4.16 -32.23
C PHE A 63 9.23 -5.27 -31.42
N PHE A 64 8.13 -4.97 -30.72
CA PHE A 64 7.40 -5.95 -29.90
C PHE A 64 6.31 -6.71 -30.65
N ALA A 65 5.91 -6.26 -31.85
CA ALA A 65 4.86 -6.86 -32.66
C ALA A 65 4.96 -8.39 -32.86
N PRO A 66 6.16 -9.00 -33.06
CA PRO A 66 6.26 -10.46 -33.20
C PRO A 66 5.79 -11.27 -31.97
N GLN A 67 5.73 -10.63 -30.80
CA GLN A 67 5.26 -11.24 -29.55
C GLN A 67 3.75 -11.00 -29.31
N MET A 68 3.15 -10.06 -30.04
CA MET A 68 1.75 -9.67 -29.85
C MET A 68 0.81 -10.71 -30.48
N ARG A 69 -0.18 -11.13 -29.71
CA ARG A 69 -1.28 -11.95 -30.22
C ARG A 69 -2.19 -11.14 -31.14
N GLY A 70 -2.39 -9.86 -30.85
CA GLY A 70 -3.27 -8.99 -31.62
C GLY A 70 -3.57 -7.70 -30.87
N PHE A 71 -4.48 -6.89 -31.42
CA PHE A 71 -4.93 -5.65 -30.79
C PHE A 71 -6.45 -5.53 -30.73
N VAL A 72 -6.94 -4.67 -29.84
CA VAL A 72 -8.35 -4.26 -29.76
C VAL A 72 -8.49 -2.76 -29.97
N THR A 73 -9.60 -2.31 -30.58
CA THR A 73 -9.83 -0.89 -30.87
C THR A 73 -10.73 -0.21 -29.86
N PHE A 74 -10.53 1.08 -29.62
CA PHE A 74 -11.38 1.89 -28.75
C PHE A 74 -11.50 3.32 -29.29
N ASN A 75 -12.50 4.06 -28.80
CA ASN A 75 -12.63 5.50 -29.03
C ASN A 75 -12.11 6.29 -27.83
N ALA A 76 -11.20 7.24 -28.06
CA ALA A 76 -10.72 8.13 -27.00
C ALA A 76 -11.85 8.85 -26.26
N SER A 77 -11.64 9.14 -24.99
CA SER A 77 -12.57 9.91 -24.15
C SER A 77 -13.97 9.28 -23.98
N THR A 78 -14.17 8.04 -24.40
CA THR A 78 -15.40 7.27 -24.16
C THR A 78 -15.12 6.09 -23.23
N GLU A 79 -16.18 5.47 -22.71
CA GLU A 79 -16.07 4.28 -21.86
C GLU A 79 -15.33 3.10 -22.55
N SER A 80 -15.35 3.03 -23.89
CA SER A 80 -14.66 1.98 -24.65
C SER A 80 -13.15 1.94 -24.40
N LEU A 81 -12.53 3.07 -24.04
CA LEU A 81 -11.12 3.12 -23.65
C LEU A 81 -10.87 2.22 -22.43
N ASN A 82 -11.65 2.39 -21.37
CA ASN A 82 -11.54 1.57 -20.17
C ASN A 82 -11.95 0.11 -20.42
N ALA A 83 -12.88 -0.11 -21.35
CA ALA A 83 -13.26 -1.46 -21.79
C ALA A 83 -12.07 -2.17 -22.47
N ALA A 84 -11.33 -1.47 -23.34
CA ALA A 84 -10.14 -2.01 -23.99
C ALA A 84 -8.98 -2.25 -23.01
N ILE A 85 -8.75 -1.37 -22.04
CA ILE A 85 -7.77 -1.61 -20.96
C ILE A 85 -8.16 -2.85 -20.17
N THR A 86 -9.43 -2.97 -19.77
CA THR A 86 -9.94 -4.14 -19.02
C THR A 86 -9.81 -5.43 -19.83
N TYR A 87 -10.02 -5.39 -21.15
CA TYR A 87 -9.80 -6.52 -22.04
C TYR A 87 -8.33 -6.95 -22.04
N CYS A 88 -7.39 -6.00 -22.20
CA CYS A 88 -5.95 -6.28 -22.16
C CYS A 88 -5.53 -6.83 -20.79
N ALA A 89 -6.05 -6.26 -19.70
CA ALA A 89 -5.79 -6.73 -18.34
C ALA A 89 -6.28 -8.16 -18.07
N ALA A 90 -7.40 -8.54 -18.67
CA ALA A 90 -7.97 -9.87 -18.54
C ALA A 90 -7.33 -10.91 -19.48
N SER A 91 -6.63 -10.47 -20.54
CA SER A 91 -6.03 -11.36 -21.54
C SER A 91 -4.81 -12.11 -20.98
N ASP A 92 -4.73 -13.41 -21.25
CA ASP A 92 -3.53 -14.21 -20.99
C ASP A 92 -2.43 -13.98 -22.03
N ASP A 93 -2.85 -13.76 -23.27
CA ASP A 93 -1.97 -13.44 -24.40
C ASP A 93 -1.60 -11.95 -24.46
N PHE A 94 -0.53 -11.64 -25.19
CA PHE A 94 -0.05 -10.27 -25.38
C PHE A 94 -0.98 -9.48 -26.31
N VAL A 95 -1.95 -8.79 -25.71
CA VAL A 95 -2.91 -7.93 -26.40
C VAL A 95 -2.67 -6.46 -26.04
N VAL A 96 -2.72 -5.59 -27.05
CA VAL A 96 -2.61 -4.13 -26.88
C VAL A 96 -3.89 -3.41 -27.32
N ALA A 97 -4.16 -2.24 -26.75
CA ALA A 97 -5.28 -1.39 -27.14
C ALA A 97 -4.81 -0.29 -28.10
N ALA A 98 -5.54 -0.02 -29.18
CA ALA A 98 -5.21 1.04 -30.15
C ALA A 98 -6.43 1.89 -30.49
N GLY A 99 -6.28 3.22 -30.43
CA GLY A 99 -7.39 4.17 -30.68
C GLY A 99 -7.21 5.01 -31.94
N SER A 100 -5.97 5.34 -32.32
CA SER A 100 -5.70 6.19 -33.48
C SER A 100 -5.56 5.37 -34.77
N ASP A 101 -6.05 5.91 -35.89
CA ASP A 101 -5.91 5.28 -37.21
C ASP A 101 -4.44 5.02 -37.57
N ALA A 102 -3.54 5.94 -37.20
CA ALA A 102 -2.11 5.82 -37.44
C ALA A 102 -1.48 4.65 -36.66
N MET A 103 -1.84 4.46 -35.39
CA MET A 103 -1.36 3.34 -34.60
C MET A 103 -1.97 2.01 -35.06
N ILE A 104 -3.25 2.01 -35.45
CA ILE A 104 -3.90 0.84 -36.04
C ILE A 104 -3.21 0.42 -37.34
N SER A 105 -2.87 1.38 -38.21
CA SER A 105 -2.07 1.10 -39.42
C SER A 105 -0.71 0.54 -39.06
N THR A 106 0.00 1.14 -38.10
CA THR A 106 1.31 0.68 -37.63
C THR A 106 1.27 -0.77 -37.15
N LEU A 107 0.25 -1.15 -36.39
CA LEU A 107 0.06 -2.52 -35.90
C LEU A 107 -0.20 -3.50 -37.06
N ARG A 108 -1.06 -3.13 -38.01
CA ARG A 108 -1.36 -3.95 -39.20
C ARG A 108 -0.13 -4.15 -40.09
N ASP A 109 0.62 -3.08 -40.34
CA ASP A 109 1.85 -3.13 -41.13
C ASP A 109 2.93 -3.98 -40.45
N ALA A 110 2.90 -4.07 -39.12
CA ALA A 110 3.76 -4.95 -38.33
C ALA A 110 3.25 -6.40 -38.22
N GLY A 111 2.14 -6.75 -38.89
CA GLY A 111 1.55 -8.08 -38.89
C GLY A 111 0.67 -8.40 -37.67
N VAL A 112 0.35 -7.41 -36.83
CA VAL A 112 -0.53 -7.58 -35.67
C VAL A 112 -1.97 -7.42 -36.13
N HIS A 113 -2.82 -8.42 -35.87
CA HIS A 113 -4.20 -8.44 -36.35
C HIS A 113 -5.20 -7.93 -35.31
N LEU A 114 -6.32 -7.37 -35.81
CA LEU A 114 -7.45 -6.96 -34.97
C LEU A 114 -8.14 -8.19 -34.38
N LEU A 115 -8.20 -8.28 -33.06
CA LEU A 115 -8.90 -9.34 -32.34
C LEU A 115 -10.38 -8.98 -32.16
N GLN A 116 -10.65 -7.74 -31.77
CA GLN A 116 -12.00 -7.27 -31.51
C GLN A 116 -12.10 -5.76 -31.65
N ASP A 117 -13.20 -5.31 -32.26
CA ASP A 117 -13.58 -3.90 -32.21
C ASP A 117 -14.39 -3.61 -30.94
N LEU A 118 -13.84 -2.78 -30.05
CA LEU A 118 -14.47 -2.38 -28.80
C LEU A 118 -14.94 -0.92 -28.81
N THR A 119 -14.91 -0.22 -29.95
CA THR A 119 -15.27 1.22 -30.06
C THR A 119 -16.67 1.58 -29.56
N THR A 120 -17.58 0.61 -29.47
CA THR A 120 -18.94 0.75 -28.92
C THR A 120 -19.18 -0.05 -27.63
N ALA A 121 -18.15 -0.70 -27.10
CA ALA A 121 -18.24 -1.52 -25.90
C ALA A 121 -18.25 -0.68 -24.62
N THR A 122 -18.90 -1.21 -23.59
CA THR A 122 -18.86 -0.71 -22.22
C THR A 122 -17.93 -1.56 -21.36
N VAL A 123 -17.44 -1.02 -20.24
CA VAL A 123 -16.63 -1.81 -19.29
C VAL A 123 -17.47 -2.96 -18.74
N ALA A 124 -18.77 -2.75 -18.51
CA ALA A 124 -19.68 -3.79 -18.03
C ALA A 124 -19.76 -4.99 -18.98
N SER A 125 -19.81 -4.76 -20.30
CA SER A 125 -19.91 -5.84 -21.29
C SER A 125 -18.62 -6.65 -21.40
N VAL A 126 -17.45 -6.02 -21.25
CA VAL A 126 -16.15 -6.70 -21.22
C VAL A 126 -15.95 -7.42 -19.89
N TYR A 127 -16.20 -6.75 -18.77
CA TYR A 127 -16.03 -7.30 -17.43
C TYR A 127 -16.87 -8.56 -17.22
N SER A 128 -18.16 -8.54 -17.59
CA SER A 128 -19.04 -9.70 -17.44
C SER A 128 -18.53 -10.95 -18.16
N LYS A 129 -17.91 -10.79 -19.33
CA LYS A 129 -17.33 -11.89 -20.13
C LYS A 129 -15.97 -12.35 -19.58
N MET A 130 -15.16 -11.40 -19.08
CA MET A 130 -13.74 -11.62 -18.82
C MET A 130 -13.37 -11.70 -17.33
N LYS A 131 -14.31 -11.48 -16.39
CA LYS A 131 -14.02 -11.45 -14.95
C LYS A 131 -13.38 -12.73 -14.39
N GLY A 132 -13.49 -13.85 -15.09
CA GLY A 132 -12.86 -15.12 -14.70
C GLY A 132 -11.33 -15.10 -14.74
N THR A 133 -10.73 -14.28 -15.60
CA THR A 133 -9.27 -14.21 -15.79
C THR A 133 -8.63 -12.99 -15.12
N LEU A 134 -9.44 -12.07 -14.59
CA LEU A 134 -9.00 -10.93 -13.80
C LEU A 134 -8.57 -11.37 -12.39
N ARG A 135 -7.60 -10.65 -11.81
CA ARG A 135 -7.16 -10.79 -10.42
C ARG A 135 -7.92 -9.78 -9.57
N LEU A 136 -9.10 -10.17 -9.12
CA LEU A 136 -10.00 -9.33 -8.34
C LEU A 136 -9.55 -9.17 -6.87
N ARG A 137 -8.35 -8.58 -6.69
CA ARG A 137 -7.79 -8.08 -5.42
C ARG A 137 -7.80 -6.55 -5.35
N GLY A 138 -8.00 -5.89 -6.49
CA GLY A 138 -8.12 -4.45 -6.58
C GLY A 138 -8.75 -4.01 -7.91
N ALA A 139 -8.91 -2.70 -8.07
CA ALA A 139 -9.47 -2.06 -9.24
C ALA A 139 -8.77 -0.71 -9.52
N SER A 140 -8.71 -0.33 -10.79
CA SER A 140 -8.28 1.00 -11.23
C SER A 140 -9.51 1.86 -11.52
N PHE A 141 -9.65 2.97 -10.80
CA PHE A 141 -10.75 3.92 -10.93
C PHE A 141 -10.30 5.15 -11.70
N GLN A 142 -10.45 5.10 -13.02
CA GLN A 142 -9.84 6.06 -13.94
C GLN A 142 -10.89 6.62 -14.91
N PRO A 143 -11.08 7.95 -14.99
CA PRO A 143 -11.90 8.53 -16.05
C PRO A 143 -11.21 8.34 -17.41
N PRO A 144 -11.95 8.13 -18.52
CA PRO A 144 -11.35 7.95 -19.85
C PRO A 144 -10.40 9.08 -20.27
N SER A 145 -10.64 10.31 -19.80
CA SER A 145 -9.79 11.48 -20.04
C SER A 145 -8.38 11.37 -19.44
N LYS A 146 -8.15 10.42 -18.52
CA LYS A 146 -6.85 10.12 -17.91
C LYS A 146 -6.37 8.71 -18.24
N GLY A 147 -6.93 8.06 -19.26
CA GLY A 147 -6.60 6.67 -19.61
C GLY A 147 -5.13 6.39 -19.95
N GLY A 148 -4.33 7.43 -20.21
CA GLY A 148 -2.88 7.35 -20.37
C GLY A 148 -2.09 7.27 -19.07
N ASN A 149 -2.73 7.06 -17.92
CA ASN A 149 -2.13 6.79 -16.62
C ASN A 149 -2.80 5.54 -16.03
N LEU A 150 -2.08 4.79 -15.18
CA LEU A 150 -2.50 3.51 -14.56
C LEU A 150 -2.90 2.36 -15.49
N ALA A 151 -3.12 2.59 -16.79
CA ALA A 151 -3.45 1.52 -17.73
C ALA A 151 -2.36 0.44 -17.75
N GLU A 152 -1.09 0.84 -17.62
CA GLU A 152 0.05 -0.07 -17.45
C GLU A 152 -0.12 -0.96 -16.22
N TYR A 153 -0.32 -0.37 -15.03
CA TYR A 153 -0.51 -1.14 -13.81
C TYR A 153 -1.76 -2.01 -13.85
N ALA A 154 -2.85 -1.53 -14.47
CA ALA A 154 -4.08 -2.30 -14.60
C ALA A 154 -3.86 -3.58 -15.41
N VAL A 155 -3.13 -3.48 -16.53
CA VAL A 155 -2.76 -4.64 -17.34
C VAL A 155 -1.75 -5.54 -16.62
N PHE A 156 -0.74 -4.96 -15.98
CA PHE A 156 0.25 -5.69 -15.18
C PHE A 156 -0.40 -6.52 -14.07
N ALA A 157 -1.20 -5.88 -13.21
CA ALA A 157 -1.83 -6.50 -12.06
C ALA A 157 -3.10 -7.30 -12.42
N ARG A 158 -3.54 -7.26 -13.69
CA ARG A 158 -4.75 -7.93 -14.20
C ARG A 158 -6.01 -7.48 -13.46
N ILE A 159 -6.14 -6.18 -13.20
CA ILE A 159 -7.28 -5.58 -12.51
C ILE A 159 -8.18 -4.83 -13.52
N PRO A 160 -9.50 -4.75 -13.28
CA PRO A 160 -10.38 -3.99 -14.16
C PRO A 160 -10.11 -2.48 -14.03
N THR A 161 -10.34 -1.75 -15.12
CA THR A 161 -10.33 -0.29 -15.15
C THR A 161 -11.74 0.23 -15.40
N LEU A 162 -12.21 1.09 -14.51
CA LEU A 162 -13.58 1.61 -14.50
C LEU A 162 -13.56 3.07 -14.06
N GLU A 163 -14.54 3.86 -14.47
CA GLU A 163 -14.69 5.22 -13.94
C GLU A 163 -15.56 5.19 -12.68
N TYR A 164 -15.20 5.97 -11.65
CA TYR A 164 -16.08 6.19 -10.52
C TYR A 164 -16.98 7.40 -10.79
N GLN A 165 -18.20 7.15 -11.24
CA GLN A 165 -19.11 8.21 -11.68
C GLN A 165 -19.97 8.75 -10.53
N GLY A 166 -19.96 10.08 -10.38
CA GLY A 166 -20.76 10.78 -9.38
C GLY A 166 -20.52 10.28 -7.95
N ASN A 167 -21.54 10.43 -7.10
CA ASN A 167 -21.44 10.13 -5.67
C ASN A 167 -21.57 8.64 -5.33
N THR A 168 -21.98 7.79 -6.28
CA THR A 168 -22.25 6.36 -6.00
C THR A 168 -21.30 5.42 -6.73
N GLY A 169 -20.50 5.91 -7.68
CA GLY A 169 -19.70 5.10 -8.59
C GLY A 169 -20.51 4.32 -9.63
N GLY A 170 -21.82 4.13 -9.41
CA GLY A 170 -22.71 3.37 -10.28
C GLY A 170 -22.74 1.87 -10.01
N ALA A 171 -23.60 1.18 -10.75
CA ALA A 171 -23.89 -0.24 -10.54
C ALA A 171 -22.67 -1.15 -10.82
N LEU A 172 -21.87 -0.81 -11.83
CA LEU A 172 -20.68 -1.59 -12.19
C LEU A 172 -19.61 -1.52 -11.10
N VAL A 173 -19.29 -0.31 -10.59
CA VAL A 173 -18.38 -0.14 -9.44
C VAL A 173 -18.84 -1.03 -8.29
N THR A 174 -20.11 -0.93 -7.91
CA THR A 174 -20.69 -1.72 -6.82
C THR A 174 -20.53 -3.24 -7.05
N SER A 175 -20.75 -3.71 -8.29
CA SER A 175 -20.56 -5.11 -8.64
C SER A 175 -19.09 -5.54 -8.51
N VAL A 176 -18.15 -4.74 -9.02
CA VAL A 176 -16.72 -5.05 -8.99
C VAL A 176 -16.19 -5.10 -7.56
N ILE A 177 -16.53 -4.11 -6.72
CA ILE A 177 -16.04 -4.08 -5.32
C ILE A 177 -16.63 -5.21 -4.48
N LYS A 178 -17.87 -5.64 -4.76
CA LYS A 178 -18.47 -6.85 -4.17
C LYS A 178 -17.72 -8.12 -4.60
N ASP A 179 -17.39 -8.24 -5.89
CA ASP A 179 -16.61 -9.38 -6.38
C ASP A 179 -15.21 -9.42 -5.73
N ILE A 180 -14.52 -8.27 -5.59
CA ILE A 180 -13.23 -8.17 -4.88
C ILE A 180 -13.38 -8.59 -3.42
N GLN A 181 -14.37 -8.03 -2.73
CA GLN A 181 -14.68 -8.35 -1.33
C GLN A 181 -14.98 -9.84 -1.11
N SER A 182 -15.65 -10.49 -2.06
CA SER A 182 -15.99 -11.91 -1.96
C SER A 182 -14.77 -12.84 -2.01
N ARG A 183 -13.62 -12.34 -2.50
CA ARG A 183 -12.39 -13.13 -2.72
C ARG A 183 -11.31 -12.89 -1.67
N GLY A 184 -11.51 -11.98 -0.73
CA GLY A 184 -10.55 -11.68 0.32
C GLY A 184 -11.04 -10.64 1.32
N ASN A 185 -10.33 -10.52 2.45
CA ASN A 185 -10.75 -9.62 3.52
C ASN A 185 -10.52 -8.14 3.19
N ASN A 186 -9.46 -7.81 2.44
CA ASN A 186 -9.11 -6.45 2.06
C ASN A 186 -8.74 -6.37 0.57
N GLY A 187 -9.17 -5.30 -0.10
CA GLY A 187 -8.78 -4.96 -1.46
C GLY A 187 -7.99 -3.65 -1.55
N PHE A 188 -7.59 -3.26 -2.76
CA PHE A 188 -6.99 -1.95 -3.02
C PHE A 188 -7.68 -1.24 -4.19
N ALA A 189 -7.73 0.09 -4.13
CA ALA A 189 -8.25 0.96 -5.16
C ALA A 189 -7.14 1.91 -5.60
N LEU A 190 -6.82 1.88 -6.89
CA LEU A 190 -5.97 2.87 -7.54
C LEU A 190 -6.83 3.85 -8.31
N GLY A 191 -6.31 5.03 -8.59
CA GLY A 191 -7.03 6.09 -9.30
C GLY A 191 -7.69 7.07 -8.33
N TRP A 192 -8.80 7.67 -8.74
CA TRP A 192 -9.48 8.69 -7.93
C TRP A 192 -10.97 8.86 -8.27
N GLY A 193 -11.71 9.50 -7.37
CA GLY A 193 -13.11 9.85 -7.51
C GLY A 193 -13.49 11.01 -6.57
N PRO A 194 -14.79 11.35 -6.44
CA PRO A 194 -15.25 12.34 -5.47
C PRO A 194 -14.89 11.93 -4.04
N GLU A 195 -13.95 12.65 -3.42
CA GLU A 195 -13.19 12.23 -2.23
C GLU A 195 -14.03 11.54 -1.15
N GLU A 196 -14.98 12.27 -0.56
CA GLU A 196 -15.77 11.77 0.58
C GLU A 196 -16.52 10.49 0.22
N GLN A 197 -17.22 10.49 -0.92
CA GLN A 197 -18.05 9.36 -1.33
C GLN A 197 -17.20 8.18 -1.81
N TYR A 198 -16.10 8.46 -2.50
CA TYR A 198 -15.16 7.48 -3.02
C TYR A 198 -14.48 6.73 -1.87
N VAL A 199 -13.88 7.46 -0.93
CA VAL A 199 -13.15 6.87 0.21
C VAL A 199 -14.12 6.16 1.16
N THR A 200 -15.30 6.74 1.43
CA THR A 200 -16.32 6.10 2.28
C THR A 200 -16.81 4.80 1.67
N THR A 201 -17.28 4.85 0.41
CA THR A 201 -17.85 3.68 -0.27
C THR A 201 -16.82 2.57 -0.37
N LEU A 202 -15.59 2.87 -0.79
CA LEU A 202 -14.55 1.84 -0.90
C LEU A 202 -14.13 1.28 0.48
N GLY A 203 -14.10 2.14 1.50
CA GLY A 203 -13.84 1.75 2.89
C GLY A 203 -14.88 0.77 3.45
N ASP A 204 -16.17 0.96 3.16
CA ASP A 204 -17.26 0.06 3.55
C ASP A 204 -17.07 -1.36 2.99
N TYR A 205 -16.39 -1.48 1.84
CA TYR A 205 -16.05 -2.77 1.24
C TYR A 205 -14.68 -3.31 1.67
N GLY A 206 -13.92 -2.58 2.48
CA GLY A 206 -12.59 -2.97 2.96
C GLY A 206 -11.49 -2.72 1.93
N MET A 207 -11.63 -1.70 1.08
CA MET A 207 -10.62 -1.34 0.09
C MET A 207 -9.77 -0.18 0.57
N TYR A 208 -8.44 -0.32 0.47
CA TYR A 208 -7.49 0.76 0.72
C TYR A 208 -7.35 1.63 -0.53
N VAL A 209 -7.59 2.94 -0.42
CA VAL A 209 -7.42 3.88 -1.53
C VAL A 209 -5.98 4.33 -1.64
N HIS A 210 -5.48 4.39 -2.87
CA HIS A 210 -4.21 5.00 -3.22
C HIS A 210 -4.45 5.99 -4.36
N ALA A 211 -4.49 7.29 -4.06
CA ALA A 211 -4.74 8.32 -5.07
C ALA A 211 -3.63 8.31 -6.12
N SER A 212 -3.99 7.98 -7.36
CA SER A 212 -2.98 7.64 -8.38
C SER A 212 -3.41 7.86 -9.84
N ASP A 213 -4.46 8.64 -10.09
CA ASP A 213 -5.03 8.89 -11.42
C ASP A 213 -4.11 9.66 -12.41
N TRP A 214 -2.97 10.14 -11.94
CA TRP A 214 -1.87 10.79 -12.66
C TRP A 214 -0.53 10.04 -12.49
N ALA A 215 -0.55 8.82 -11.97
CA ALA A 215 0.64 8.00 -11.81
C ALA A 215 1.00 7.27 -13.12
N MET A 216 2.28 7.31 -13.48
CA MET A 216 2.87 6.55 -14.58
C MET A 216 3.74 5.43 -14.01
N ASP A 217 4.08 4.44 -14.85
CA ASP A 217 5.10 3.42 -14.59
C ASP A 217 5.00 2.66 -13.26
N VAL A 218 3.81 2.59 -12.64
CA VAL A 218 3.64 1.97 -11.31
C VAL A 218 3.98 0.48 -11.35
N GLY A 219 3.68 -0.22 -12.44
CA GLY A 219 4.00 -1.65 -12.58
C GLY A 219 5.49 -1.88 -12.72
N VAL A 220 6.19 -0.99 -13.44
CA VAL A 220 7.65 -0.99 -13.52
C VAL A 220 8.26 -0.70 -12.15
N LEU A 221 7.82 0.37 -11.50
CA LEU A 221 8.32 0.80 -10.20
C LEU A 221 8.09 -0.25 -9.10
N SER A 222 6.96 -0.96 -9.13
CA SER A 222 6.61 -2.02 -8.16
C SER A 222 7.38 -3.32 -8.37
N ASN A 223 7.72 -3.68 -9.62
CA ASN A 223 8.25 -5.01 -9.92
C ASN A 223 9.79 -5.05 -10.09
N LEU A 224 10.46 -3.91 -10.26
CA LEU A 224 11.90 -3.89 -10.61
C LEU A 224 12.83 -4.51 -9.56
N HIS A 225 12.51 -4.39 -8.27
CA HIS A 225 13.35 -4.95 -7.21
C HIS A 225 13.35 -6.49 -7.18
N VAL A 226 12.31 -7.14 -7.72
CA VAL A 226 12.21 -8.60 -7.80
C VAL A 226 13.20 -9.14 -8.83
N HIS A 227 13.46 -8.37 -9.89
CA HIS A 227 14.31 -8.77 -11.02
C HIS A 227 15.76 -8.30 -10.88
N SER A 228 16.05 -7.34 -9.99
CA SER A 228 17.39 -6.78 -9.83
C SER A 228 18.34 -7.64 -8.99
N ASN A 229 17.90 -8.78 -8.43
CA ASN A 229 18.63 -9.54 -7.39
C ASN A 229 19.07 -8.69 -6.17
N VAL A 230 18.55 -7.45 -6.05
CA VAL A 230 18.82 -6.55 -4.94
C VAL A 230 17.56 -6.54 -4.09
N ALA A 231 17.63 -7.15 -2.91
CA ALA A 231 16.54 -7.05 -1.93
C ALA A 231 16.26 -5.57 -1.64
N PRO A 232 14.98 -5.13 -1.61
CA PRO A 232 14.63 -3.79 -1.17
C PRO A 232 15.31 -3.50 0.16
N LYS A 233 16.05 -2.39 0.23
CA LYS A 233 16.63 -1.91 1.49
C LYS A 233 15.58 -1.23 2.36
N ALA A 234 14.40 -0.96 1.79
CA ALA A 234 13.26 -0.40 2.48
C ALA A 234 12.63 -1.38 3.48
N SER A 235 13.32 -1.63 4.60
CA SER A 235 12.58 -1.75 5.86
C SER A 235 12.23 -0.33 6.30
N LEU A 236 10.95 -0.03 6.51
CA LEU A 236 10.53 1.17 7.26
C LEU A 236 10.95 1.12 8.74
N HIS A 237 11.88 0.23 9.12
CA HIS A 237 12.89 0.62 10.11
C HIS A 237 13.73 1.74 9.48
N MET A 238 13.12 2.92 9.37
CA MET A 238 13.89 4.13 9.39
C MET A 238 14.82 3.95 10.58
N ASN A 239 16.12 3.85 10.30
CA ASN A 239 17.10 4.41 11.21
C ASN A 239 16.81 5.91 11.22
N GLN A 240 15.67 6.32 11.80
CA GLN A 240 15.53 7.61 12.39
C GLN A 240 16.73 7.63 13.33
N ARG A 241 17.81 8.25 12.87
CA ARG A 241 18.94 8.64 13.71
C ARG A 241 18.49 9.70 14.72
N HIS A 242 17.20 9.78 15.04
CA HIS A 242 16.77 9.97 16.40
C HIS A 242 17.39 8.83 17.21
N GLN A 243 18.64 9.06 17.64
CA GLN A 243 18.88 8.91 19.06
C GLN A 243 17.61 9.44 19.73
N HIS A 244 16.80 8.55 20.29
CA HIS A 244 15.88 8.94 21.34
C HIS A 244 16.77 9.55 22.42
N GLN A 245 17.20 10.79 22.22
CA GLN A 245 17.79 11.60 23.25
C GLN A 245 16.63 11.79 24.20
N ARG A 246 16.60 10.88 25.18
CA ARG A 246 15.81 11.01 26.39
C ARG A 246 16.08 12.42 26.89
N THR A 247 15.03 13.23 26.80
CA THR A 247 14.79 14.42 27.60
C THR A 247 15.97 15.40 27.67
N SER A 248 16.03 16.34 26.74
CA SER A 248 16.45 17.68 27.15
C SER A 248 15.47 18.13 28.25
N PRO A 249 15.94 18.57 29.44
CA PRO A 249 15.06 19.12 30.45
C PRO A 249 14.19 20.18 29.79
N ALA A 250 12.86 20.08 29.94
CA ALA A 250 11.95 21.07 29.39
C ALA A 250 12.46 22.45 29.79
N ALA A 251 12.91 23.23 28.80
CA ALA A 251 13.39 24.58 29.05
C ALA A 251 12.24 25.32 29.76
N LYS A 252 12.50 25.78 30.99
CA LYS A 252 11.49 26.46 31.80
C LYS A 252 10.98 27.65 30.97
N GLN A 253 9.72 27.57 30.53
CA GLN A 253 9.02 28.50 29.62
C GLN A 253 9.35 28.33 28.12
N SER A 254 9.03 27.17 27.54
CA SER A 254 9.10 26.96 26.07
C SER A 254 7.73 26.58 25.50
N HIS A 255 7.43 27.07 24.30
CA HIS A 255 6.32 26.61 23.47
C HIS A 255 6.90 25.74 22.34
N THR A 256 6.50 24.47 22.28
CA THR A 256 7.01 23.53 21.27
C THR A 256 6.08 23.52 20.07
N VAL A 257 6.64 23.77 18.89
CA VAL A 257 5.94 23.71 17.61
C VAL A 257 6.52 22.56 16.79
N SER A 258 5.66 21.86 16.07
CA SER A 258 6.04 20.85 15.08
C SER A 258 5.28 21.11 13.78
N PHE A 259 5.94 20.92 12.65
CA PHE A 259 5.36 21.05 11.32
C PHE A 259 5.27 19.66 10.68
N LEU A 260 4.12 19.37 10.07
CA LEU A 260 3.88 18.14 9.33
C LEU A 260 3.21 18.48 8.01
N MET A 261 3.83 18.12 6.90
CA MET A 261 3.27 18.27 5.56
C MET A 261 2.17 17.23 5.32
N SER A 262 1.02 17.66 4.78
CA SER A 262 -0.13 16.82 4.43
C SER A 262 0.08 16.06 3.10
N ASP A 263 -0.96 15.34 2.66
CA ASP A 263 -1.09 14.73 1.33
C ASP A 263 -0.11 13.59 1.02
N GLY A 264 0.59 13.05 2.01
CA GLY A 264 1.51 11.95 1.82
C GLY A 264 0.87 10.61 1.46
N ASP A 265 -0.43 10.43 1.65
CA ASP A 265 -1.18 9.25 1.19
C ASP A 265 -1.32 9.20 -0.34
N ASN A 266 -1.28 10.38 -0.96
CA ASN A 266 -1.45 10.61 -2.37
C ASN A 266 -0.18 10.17 -3.13
N ILE A 267 -0.19 8.92 -3.60
CA ILE A 267 1.00 8.32 -4.23
C ILE A 267 1.40 9.05 -5.51
N GLN A 268 0.45 9.56 -6.30
CA GLN A 268 0.82 10.36 -7.48
C GLN A 268 1.53 11.66 -7.12
N TRP A 269 1.23 12.29 -5.99
CA TRP A 269 1.96 13.49 -5.57
C TRP A 269 3.43 13.14 -5.29
N LEU A 270 3.65 12.07 -4.52
CA LEU A 270 4.99 11.55 -4.20
C LEU A 270 5.77 11.08 -5.45
N LEU A 271 5.09 10.49 -6.43
CA LEU A 271 5.68 10.04 -7.70
C LEU A 271 5.97 11.20 -8.66
N ASN A 272 5.16 12.25 -8.64
CA ASN A 272 5.33 13.44 -9.48
C ASN A 272 6.27 14.44 -8.80
N ASN A 273 5.96 15.73 -8.83
CA ASN A 273 6.91 16.80 -8.53
C ASN A 273 7.26 16.98 -7.05
N TRP A 274 6.74 16.16 -6.11
CA TRP A 274 7.03 16.31 -4.68
C TRP A 274 8.53 16.43 -4.35
N ALA A 275 9.35 15.53 -4.91
CA ALA A 275 10.80 15.47 -4.66
C ALA A 275 11.61 16.59 -5.33
N THR A 276 11.03 17.29 -6.30
CA THR A 276 11.74 18.22 -7.20
C THR A 276 11.22 19.65 -7.11
N ALA A 277 9.99 19.84 -6.69
CA ALA A 277 9.34 21.13 -6.53
C ALA A 277 10.01 21.93 -5.39
N PRO A 278 10.41 23.19 -5.64
CA PRO A 278 11.07 24.02 -4.63
C PRO A 278 10.15 24.42 -3.46
N GLN A 279 8.84 24.17 -3.58
CA GLN A 279 7.84 24.40 -2.54
C GLN A 279 7.85 23.32 -1.46
N TRP A 280 8.37 22.11 -1.76
CA TRP A 280 8.21 20.92 -0.91
C TRP A 280 9.56 20.27 -0.62
N PHE A 281 9.69 18.95 -0.86
CA PHE A 281 10.90 18.18 -0.57
C PHE A 281 12.08 18.60 -1.46
N GLY A 282 11.82 19.19 -2.62
CA GLY A 282 12.84 19.79 -3.49
C GLY A 282 13.30 21.19 -3.06
N SER A 283 12.80 21.74 -1.96
CA SER A 283 13.14 23.10 -1.53
C SER A 283 14.64 23.27 -1.22
N PRO A 284 15.29 24.34 -1.71
CA PRO A 284 16.68 24.66 -1.32
C PRO A 284 16.81 25.04 0.17
N ASP A 285 15.68 25.32 0.84
CA ASP A 285 15.64 25.63 2.27
C ASP A 285 15.37 24.39 3.14
N ARG A 286 15.11 23.22 2.54
CA ARG A 286 14.91 21.97 3.29
C ARG A 286 16.13 21.66 4.14
N GLY A 287 15.87 21.28 5.39
CA GLY A 287 16.92 21.01 6.38
C GLY A 287 17.32 22.23 7.23
N LYS A 288 16.87 23.45 6.92
CA LYS A 288 17.08 24.63 7.79
C LYS A 288 16.18 24.61 9.03
N VAL A 289 15.03 23.96 8.96
CA VAL A 289 14.08 23.77 10.06
C VAL A 289 13.62 22.30 10.12
N PRO A 290 13.31 21.75 11.31
CA PRO A 290 12.68 20.43 11.42
C PRO A 290 11.32 20.38 10.73
N MET A 291 11.12 19.38 9.86
CA MET A 291 9.89 19.16 9.10
C MET A 291 9.50 17.68 9.12
N GLY A 292 8.25 17.41 9.46
CA GLY A 292 7.61 16.12 9.22
C GLY A 292 7.02 16.06 7.81
N TRP A 293 7.13 14.91 7.16
CA TRP A 293 6.54 14.61 5.87
C TRP A 293 5.61 13.42 6.01
N THR A 294 4.33 13.58 5.67
CA THR A 294 3.51 12.39 5.45
C THR A 294 3.99 11.66 4.19
N VAL A 295 3.99 10.33 4.23
CA VAL A 295 4.31 9.46 3.09
C VAL A 295 3.42 8.22 3.11
N SER A 296 3.14 7.66 1.93
CA SER A 296 2.27 6.50 1.79
C SER A 296 3.07 5.22 2.01
N PRO A 297 2.77 4.41 3.06
CA PRO A 297 3.35 3.07 3.21
C PRO A 297 3.05 2.17 2.00
N GLY A 298 1.98 2.46 1.25
CA GLY A 298 1.66 1.80 -0.02
C GLY A 298 2.76 1.92 -1.09
N LEU A 299 3.65 2.92 -1.00
CA LEU A 299 4.79 3.00 -1.91
C LEU A 299 5.85 1.93 -1.67
N VAL A 300 5.89 1.27 -0.51
CA VAL A 300 6.84 0.17 -0.28
C VAL A 300 6.65 -0.94 -1.31
N PRO A 301 5.41 -1.45 -1.54
CA PRO A 301 5.17 -2.38 -2.64
C PRO A 301 4.96 -1.72 -4.01
N LEU A 302 4.51 -0.45 -4.09
CA LEU A 302 4.15 0.17 -5.38
C LEU A 302 5.30 0.90 -6.07
N ALA A 303 6.24 1.48 -5.33
CA ALA A 303 7.39 2.18 -5.87
C ALA A 303 8.53 2.31 -4.81
N PRO A 304 9.17 1.19 -4.40
CA PRO A 304 10.20 1.20 -3.37
C PRO A 304 11.36 2.18 -3.67
N ALA A 305 11.72 2.37 -4.94
CA ALA A 305 12.75 3.32 -5.36
C ALA A 305 12.48 4.75 -4.86
N VAL A 306 11.21 5.16 -4.77
CA VAL A 306 10.81 6.52 -4.38
C VAL A 306 10.96 6.72 -2.87
N ILE A 307 10.55 5.74 -2.07
CA ILE A 307 10.76 5.77 -0.62
C ILE A 307 12.25 5.65 -0.27
N GLU A 308 12.99 4.78 -0.97
CA GLU A 308 14.44 4.66 -0.77
C GLU A 308 15.18 5.94 -1.15
N TYR A 309 14.76 6.62 -2.22
CA TYR A 309 15.29 7.94 -2.57
C TYR A 309 15.00 8.95 -1.46
N ALA A 310 13.75 9.03 -0.97
CA ALA A 310 13.36 9.95 0.09
C ALA A 310 14.20 9.74 1.36
N ILE A 311 14.38 8.48 1.77
CA ILE A 311 15.21 8.12 2.94
C ILE A 311 16.67 8.48 2.70
N ALA A 312 17.23 8.17 1.52
CA ALA A 312 18.61 8.49 1.18
C ALA A 312 18.88 9.99 1.09
N ALA A 313 17.87 10.78 0.68
CA ALA A 313 17.93 12.22 0.54
C ALA A 313 17.47 12.97 1.80
N ALA A 314 17.10 12.27 2.88
CA ALA A 314 16.63 12.87 4.12
C ALA A 314 17.75 13.64 4.84
N THR A 315 17.44 14.84 5.31
CA THR A 315 18.32 15.60 6.20
C THR A 315 18.13 15.15 7.64
N ALA A 316 18.99 15.61 8.56
CA ALA A 316 18.81 15.35 10.00
C ALA A 316 17.53 15.99 10.58
N ASN A 317 16.92 16.93 9.84
CA ASN A 317 15.73 17.67 10.21
C ASN A 317 14.46 17.13 9.52
N ASP A 318 14.55 16.07 8.72
CA ASP A 318 13.39 15.43 8.11
C ASP A 318 12.93 14.24 8.95
N SER A 319 11.62 14.11 9.12
CA SER A 319 10.98 12.92 9.68
C SER A 319 9.83 12.48 8.79
N PHE A 320 9.63 11.17 8.61
CA PHE A 320 8.54 10.64 7.81
C PHE A 320 7.48 9.98 8.69
N VAL A 321 6.21 10.22 8.36
CA VAL A 321 5.03 9.72 9.08
C VAL A 321 4.09 9.08 8.06
N ALA A 322 3.38 8.01 8.42
CA ALA A 322 2.37 7.46 7.53
C ALA A 322 1.28 8.51 7.23
N GLY A 323 0.96 8.71 5.95
CA GLY A 323 -0.13 9.58 5.53
C GLY A 323 -1.52 9.04 5.91
N PRO A 324 -2.58 9.84 5.71
CA PRO A 324 -3.96 9.42 5.90
C PRO A 324 -4.29 8.08 5.20
N SER A 325 -4.77 7.04 5.86
CA SER A 325 -4.87 6.85 7.31
C SER A 325 -4.10 5.59 7.71
N GLY A 326 -2.85 5.48 7.23
CA GLY A 326 -2.02 4.28 7.37
C GLY A 326 -1.64 3.70 6.01
N LEU A 327 -1.93 2.42 5.79
CA LEU A 327 -1.50 1.70 4.57
C LEU A 327 -2.04 2.33 3.28
N GLY A 328 -3.25 2.87 3.32
CA GLY A 328 -3.88 3.64 2.24
C GLY A 328 -4.94 4.57 2.82
N TYR A 329 -5.50 5.43 1.98
CA TYR A 329 -6.49 6.39 2.39
C TYR A 329 -7.83 5.72 2.67
N ILE A 330 -8.27 5.84 3.92
CA ILE A 330 -9.52 5.30 4.44
C ILE A 330 -10.07 6.28 5.48
N TYR A 331 -11.38 6.21 5.71
CA TYR A 331 -11.98 6.73 6.93
C TYR A 331 -12.10 5.58 7.94
N PRO A 332 -11.27 5.55 9.01
CA PRO A 332 -11.28 4.43 9.95
C PRO A 332 -12.64 4.17 10.59
N SER A 333 -13.48 5.20 10.74
CA SER A 333 -14.84 5.10 11.29
C SER A 333 -15.79 4.30 10.39
N THR A 334 -15.58 4.29 9.07
CA THR A 334 -16.44 3.56 8.13
C THR A 334 -15.77 2.28 7.61
N PHE A 335 -14.45 2.15 7.75
CA PHE A 335 -13.70 1.02 7.23
C PHE A 335 -14.22 -0.32 7.78
N ARG A 336 -14.55 -1.27 6.89
CA ARG A 336 -15.19 -2.56 7.21
C ARG A 336 -14.57 -3.32 8.39
N ALA A 337 -13.23 -3.36 8.46
CA ALA A 337 -12.54 -4.07 9.53
C ALA A 337 -12.75 -3.38 10.89
N ALA A 338 -12.72 -2.05 10.93
CA ALA A 338 -12.99 -1.29 12.13
C ALA A 338 -14.46 -1.39 12.54
N THR A 339 -15.41 -1.35 11.60
CA THR A 339 -16.84 -1.59 11.91
C THR A 339 -17.10 -3.01 12.42
N LYS A 340 -16.40 -4.03 11.92
CA LYS A 340 -16.46 -5.39 12.48
C LYS A 340 -15.90 -5.47 13.90
N LEU A 341 -14.78 -4.78 14.17
CA LEU A 341 -14.19 -4.70 15.51
C LEU A 341 -15.14 -3.97 16.47
N MET A 342 -15.67 -2.81 16.08
CA MET A 342 -16.67 -2.06 16.86
C MET A 342 -17.93 -2.90 17.12
N ALA A 343 -18.45 -3.61 16.12
CA ALA A 343 -19.59 -4.51 16.28
C ALA A 343 -19.28 -5.73 17.18
N ALA A 344 -18.02 -6.16 17.26
CA ALA A 344 -17.55 -7.19 18.19
C ALA A 344 -17.25 -6.64 19.60
N GLY A 345 -17.60 -5.39 19.90
CA GLY A 345 -17.33 -4.74 21.18
C GLY A 345 -15.87 -4.32 21.38
N VAL A 346 -15.04 -4.41 20.34
CA VAL A 346 -13.68 -3.85 20.35
C VAL A 346 -13.78 -2.38 20.03
N ASP A 347 -13.60 -1.56 21.06
CA ASP A 347 -13.68 -0.11 20.97
C ASP A 347 -12.52 0.43 20.12
N VAL A 348 -12.80 0.86 18.90
CA VAL A 348 -11.85 1.55 18.02
C VAL A 348 -11.82 3.02 18.44
N VAL A 349 -11.08 3.29 19.51
CA VAL A 349 -11.04 4.62 20.11
C VAL A 349 -10.28 5.63 19.23
N HIS A 350 -10.84 6.84 19.17
CA HIS A 350 -10.18 8.01 18.58
C HIS A 350 -8.78 8.23 19.21
N PRO A 351 -7.76 8.70 18.47
CA PRO A 351 -6.40 8.85 19.01
C PRO A 351 -6.30 9.63 20.32
N THR A 352 -7.14 10.64 20.52
CA THR A 352 -7.21 11.38 21.80
C THR A 352 -7.75 10.53 22.94
N GLU A 353 -8.70 9.63 22.69
CA GLU A 353 -9.22 8.74 23.71
C GLU A 353 -8.30 7.54 23.95
N PHE A 354 -7.60 7.05 22.92
CA PHE A 354 -6.50 6.10 23.09
C PHE A 354 -5.39 6.68 23.96
N VAL A 355 -4.95 7.92 23.69
CA VAL A 355 -3.96 8.62 24.52
C VAL A 355 -4.51 8.92 25.91
N HIS A 356 -5.80 9.25 26.05
CA HIS A 356 -6.46 9.41 27.35
C HIS A 356 -6.44 8.10 28.13
N ARG A 357 -6.82 6.97 27.52
CA ARG A 357 -6.81 5.63 28.12
C ARG A 357 -5.40 5.15 28.49
N ILE A 358 -4.38 5.49 27.70
CA ILE A 358 -2.97 5.24 28.07
C ILE A 358 -2.54 6.09 29.26
N ARG A 359 -3.01 7.34 29.34
CA ARG A 359 -2.67 8.26 30.43
C ARG A 359 -3.43 7.95 31.72
N THR A 360 -4.66 7.45 31.64
CA THR A 360 -5.50 7.14 32.81
C THR A 360 -5.33 5.71 33.31
N ASN A 361 -5.02 4.75 32.44
CA ASN A 361 -4.64 3.39 32.84
C ASN A 361 -3.12 3.28 32.97
N VAL A 362 -2.57 3.85 34.03
CA VAL A 362 -1.33 3.31 34.60
C VAL A 362 -1.69 1.98 35.24
N VAL A 363 -1.80 0.93 34.42
CA VAL A 363 -1.90 -0.44 34.94
C VAL A 363 -0.61 -0.70 35.69
N LYS A 364 -0.71 -0.93 37.00
CA LYS A 364 0.35 -1.50 37.81
C LYS A 364 0.73 -2.82 37.13
N ARG A 365 1.85 -2.87 36.40
CA ARG A 365 2.27 -4.10 35.73
C ARG A 365 2.76 -5.07 36.80
N CYS A 366 1.93 -6.05 37.13
CA CYS A 366 2.38 -7.22 37.86
C CYS A 366 3.41 -7.98 37.02
N PRO A 367 4.55 -8.37 37.59
CA PRO A 367 5.53 -9.19 36.88
C PRO A 367 4.91 -10.56 36.56
N MET A 368 5.18 -11.10 35.37
CA MET A 368 4.81 -12.49 35.07
C MET A 368 5.89 -13.43 35.63
N PRO A 369 5.57 -14.34 36.55
CA PRO A 369 6.54 -15.28 37.09
C PRO A 369 6.90 -16.35 36.06
N VAL A 370 8.16 -16.76 36.05
CA VAL A 370 8.64 -17.96 35.35
C VAL A 370 8.60 -19.16 36.30
N GLY A 371 8.93 -20.36 35.81
CA GLY A 371 9.14 -21.55 36.65
C GLY A 371 8.28 -22.76 36.25
N SER A 372 8.54 -23.90 36.90
CA SER A 372 7.95 -25.21 36.54
C SER A 372 6.50 -25.40 36.97
N TYR A 373 5.90 -24.46 37.69
CA TYR A 373 4.51 -24.60 38.15
C TYR A 373 3.51 -24.76 36.98
N MET A 374 3.79 -24.16 35.81
CA MET A 374 2.92 -24.28 34.63
C MET A 374 2.81 -25.71 34.09
N ASP A 375 3.76 -26.60 34.42
CA ASP A 375 3.73 -28.00 34.01
C ASP A 375 2.65 -28.80 34.76
N SER A 376 2.18 -28.29 35.90
CA SER A 376 1.27 -29.01 36.80
C SER A 376 0.17 -28.14 37.41
N CYS A 377 0.01 -26.91 36.93
CA CYS A 377 -1.06 -25.99 37.32
C CYS A 377 -1.81 -25.46 36.08
N SER A 378 -3.13 -25.26 36.20
CA SER A 378 -4.01 -24.72 35.16
C SER A 378 -4.90 -23.59 35.69
N ASP A 379 -5.62 -22.92 34.79
CA ASP A 379 -6.61 -21.89 35.10
C ASP A 379 -6.08 -20.76 35.99
N CYS A 380 -4.85 -20.33 35.70
CA CYS A 380 -4.21 -19.26 36.46
C CYS A 380 -4.82 -17.89 36.14
N THR A 381 -5.25 -17.18 37.18
CA THR A 381 -5.74 -15.80 37.12
C THR A 381 -4.86 -14.89 37.97
N LEU A 382 -4.55 -13.70 37.47
CA LEU A 382 -3.79 -12.67 38.18
C LEU A 382 -4.69 -11.46 38.41
N ASP A 383 -4.80 -11.00 39.65
CA ASP A 383 -5.59 -9.81 39.99
C ASP A 383 -4.76 -8.52 40.03
N ASP A 384 -5.44 -7.40 40.29
CA ASP A 384 -4.85 -6.06 40.31
C ASP A 384 -3.86 -5.83 41.48
N ASP A 385 -3.88 -6.72 42.50
CA ASP A 385 -2.93 -6.75 43.63
C ASP A 385 -1.73 -7.69 43.37
N CYS A 386 -1.63 -8.19 42.14
CA CYS A 386 -0.61 -9.14 41.70
C CYS A 386 -0.66 -10.47 42.46
N MET A 387 -1.85 -10.91 42.85
CA MET A 387 -2.06 -12.25 43.38
C MET A 387 -2.36 -13.22 42.25
N LEU A 388 -1.41 -14.10 41.97
CA LEU A 388 -1.61 -15.22 41.06
C LEU A 388 -2.38 -16.31 41.80
N THR A 389 -3.44 -16.80 41.19
CA THR A 389 -4.27 -17.90 41.70
C THR A 389 -4.38 -18.97 40.62
N CYS A 390 -3.98 -20.20 40.91
CA CYS A 390 -4.00 -21.32 39.96
C CYS A 390 -4.63 -22.57 40.57
N ASN A 391 -5.06 -23.50 39.72
CA ASN A 391 -5.46 -24.85 40.11
C ASN A 391 -4.26 -25.79 39.89
N CYS A 392 -3.61 -26.23 40.96
CA CYS A 392 -2.38 -27.02 40.93
C CYS A 392 -2.62 -28.48 41.32
N GLN A 393 -1.97 -29.41 40.62
CA GLN A 393 -2.05 -30.84 40.92
C GLN A 393 -1.36 -31.17 42.26
N GLY A 394 -2.12 -31.74 43.19
CA GLY A 394 -1.66 -32.22 44.50
C GLY A 394 -1.86 -33.72 44.70
N ARG A 395 -1.49 -34.24 45.88
CA ARG A 395 -1.54 -35.70 46.17
C ARG A 395 -2.97 -36.28 46.22
N GLY A 396 -3.98 -35.46 46.46
CA GLY A 396 -5.38 -35.87 46.61
C GLY A 396 -6.34 -35.37 45.53
N GLY A 397 -5.82 -34.70 44.49
CA GLY A 397 -6.62 -34.00 43.49
C GLY A 397 -6.01 -32.65 43.14
N THR A 398 -6.81 -31.78 42.52
CA THR A 398 -6.38 -30.43 42.16
C THR A 398 -6.73 -29.45 43.27
N ASP A 399 -5.74 -28.73 43.77
CA ASP A 399 -5.87 -27.74 44.84
C ASP A 399 -5.74 -26.32 44.28
N LYS A 400 -6.43 -25.37 44.91
CA LYS A 400 -6.33 -23.95 44.54
C LYS A 400 -5.15 -23.32 45.28
N ALA A 401 -4.12 -22.92 44.53
CA ALA A 401 -2.89 -22.33 45.04
C ALA A 401 -2.81 -20.84 44.71
N THR A 402 -2.25 -20.04 45.62
CA THR A 402 -2.08 -18.60 45.42
C THR A 402 -0.65 -18.14 45.72
N CYS A 403 -0.19 -17.08 45.04
CA CYS A 403 1.11 -16.45 45.30
C CYS A 403 1.10 -14.98 44.92
N ASN A 404 1.68 -14.10 45.75
CA ASN A 404 1.92 -12.71 45.36
C ASN A 404 3.16 -12.62 44.47
N VAL A 405 2.98 -12.30 43.19
CA VAL A 405 4.08 -12.25 42.22
C VAL A 405 4.87 -10.96 42.30
N SER A 406 4.43 -9.96 43.07
CA SER A 406 5.19 -8.71 43.27
C SER A 406 6.57 -8.94 43.90
N CYS A 407 6.73 -10.01 44.68
CA CYS A 407 8.00 -10.39 45.33
C CYS A 407 8.51 -11.76 44.89
N CYS A 408 7.89 -12.39 43.89
CA CYS A 408 8.31 -13.69 43.39
C CYS A 408 8.37 -13.74 41.87
N SER A 409 9.53 -14.11 41.34
CA SER A 409 9.75 -14.25 39.90
C SER A 409 9.89 -15.70 39.41
N ASP A 410 10.10 -16.68 40.28
CA ASP A 410 10.29 -18.09 39.91
C ASP A 410 9.44 -19.03 40.79
N LEU A 411 8.45 -19.67 40.17
CA LEU A 411 7.41 -20.47 40.83
C LEU A 411 7.49 -21.97 40.48
N SER A 412 7.32 -22.79 41.50
CA SER A 412 7.17 -24.25 41.36
C SER A 412 5.89 -24.72 42.05
N ASN A 413 5.29 -25.80 41.56
CA ASN A 413 4.22 -26.49 42.29
C ASN A 413 4.84 -27.51 43.24
N ASN A 414 4.47 -27.45 44.51
CA ASN A 414 4.77 -28.46 45.51
C ASN A 414 3.46 -29.01 46.08
N GLU A 415 3.02 -30.14 45.54
CA GLU A 415 1.86 -30.90 46.03
C GLU A 415 0.54 -30.09 46.13
N GLY A 416 0.27 -29.25 45.13
CA GLY A 416 -0.95 -28.45 45.09
C GLY A 416 -0.77 -27.03 45.67
N GLN A 417 0.45 -26.63 46.00
CA GLN A 417 0.79 -25.29 46.49
C GLN A 417 1.86 -24.61 45.63
N LEU A 418 1.71 -23.30 45.41
CA LEU A 418 2.72 -22.51 44.73
C LEU A 418 3.86 -22.15 45.69
N TRP A 419 5.08 -22.41 45.23
CA TRP A 419 6.31 -22.17 45.95
C TRP A 419 7.19 -21.19 45.17
N CYS A 420 7.72 -20.19 45.86
CA CYS A 420 8.64 -19.21 45.32
C CYS A 420 10.08 -19.58 45.67
N ASN A 421 10.95 -19.76 44.68
CA ASN A 421 12.38 -20.06 44.89
C ASN A 421 12.64 -21.20 45.92
N GLY A 422 11.77 -22.23 45.94
CA GLY A 422 11.91 -23.35 46.87
C GLY A 422 11.34 -23.13 48.28
N HIS A 423 10.53 -22.09 48.50
CA HIS A 423 9.80 -21.84 49.75
C HIS A 423 8.30 -21.62 49.49
N GLN A 424 7.43 -21.89 50.47
CA GLN A 424 6.00 -21.64 50.33
C GLN A 424 5.73 -20.16 50.04
N CYS A 425 4.91 -19.87 49.02
CA CYS A 425 4.63 -18.49 48.64
C CYS A 425 3.94 -17.70 49.78
N PRO A 426 4.42 -16.49 50.09
CA PRO A 426 3.75 -15.61 51.03
C PRO A 426 2.46 -15.03 50.40
N SER A 427 1.46 -14.80 51.24
CA SER A 427 0.19 -14.16 50.85
C SER A 427 0.30 -12.64 50.65
N SER A 428 1.41 -12.04 51.06
CA SER A 428 1.71 -10.62 50.92
C SER A 428 3.21 -10.39 50.82
N CYS A 429 3.58 -9.42 49.98
CA CYS A 429 4.85 -8.72 50.04
C CYS A 429 4.63 -7.43 50.85
#